data_AF-A0A7V9DVQ8-F1
#
_entry.id   AF-A0A7V9DVQ8-F1
#
_cell.length_a   1.000
_cell.length_b   1.000
_cell.length_c   1.000
_cell.angle_alpha   90.00
_cell.angle_beta   90.00
_cell.angle_gamma   90.00
#
_symmetry.space_group_name_H-M   'P 1'
#
loop_
_entity.id
_entity.type
_entity.pdbx_description
1 polymer ?
#
loop_
_entity_poly.entity_id
_entity_poly.type
_entity_poly.pdbx_seq_one_letter_code
_entity_poly.pdbx_strand_id
1 'polypeptide(L)' 'MHERKEGTLKSGRSGKKVTSKKQAIAIGLSEARQAGGKVPTKKSSSKKASAKKTSAKKSSRKKSSAKKSLAKR' A
#
# COMPACT_ATOMS: atom_id res chain seq x y z
N MET A 1 16.08 -0.11 -12.97
CA MET A 1 15.71 -1.54 -13.21
C MET A 1 16.86 -2.51 -12.94
N HIS A 2 18.11 -2.05 -13.01
CA HIS A 2 19.27 -2.80 -12.52
C HIS A 2 19.09 -3.22 -11.05
N GLU A 3 18.69 -2.30 -10.18
CA GLU A 3 18.40 -2.56 -8.76
C GLU A 3 17.38 -3.67 -8.48
N ARG A 4 16.36 -3.84 -9.34
CA ARG A 4 15.43 -4.96 -9.22
C ARG A 4 16.09 -6.27 -9.61
N LYS A 5 16.89 -6.28 -10.69
CA LYS A 5 17.64 -7.45 -11.13
C LYS A 5 18.67 -7.89 -10.08
N GLU A 6 19.25 -6.91 -9.39
CA GLU A 6 20.19 -7.11 -8.27
C GLU A 6 19.48 -7.45 -6.95
N GLY A 7 18.15 -7.32 -6.88
CA GLY A 7 17.37 -7.62 -5.67
C GLY A 7 17.57 -6.63 -4.52
N THR A 8 18.07 -5.43 -4.81
CA THR A 8 18.30 -4.34 -3.85
C THR A 8 17.08 -3.44 -3.69
N LEU A 9 16.18 -3.43 -4.69
CA LEU A 9 14.97 -2.62 -4.66
C LEU A 9 14.00 -3.02 -3.54
N LYS A 10 13.60 -2.06 -2.70
CA LYS A 10 12.70 -2.26 -1.55
C LYS A 10 11.39 -1.47 -1.68
N SER A 11 10.35 -2.02 -1.07
CA SER A 11 9.06 -1.35 -0.91
C SER A 11 9.12 -0.37 0.27
N GLY A 12 8.51 0.81 0.13
CA GLY A 12 8.60 1.88 1.13
C GLY A 12 8.16 1.47 2.55
N ARG A 13 6.84 1.42 2.80
CA ARG A 13 6.29 1.23 4.16
C ARG A 13 6.73 -0.07 4.85
N SER A 14 6.96 -1.13 4.08
CA SER A 14 7.23 -2.47 4.62
C SER A 14 8.69 -2.89 4.55
N GLY A 15 9.55 -2.16 3.83
CA GLY A 15 10.97 -2.49 3.66
C GLY A 15 11.25 -3.80 2.90
N LYS A 16 10.22 -4.56 2.52
CA LYS A 16 10.34 -5.84 1.82
C LYS A 16 10.90 -5.64 0.43
N LYS A 17 11.69 -6.61 -0.05
CA LYS A 17 12.19 -6.64 -1.43
C LYS A 17 11.04 -6.66 -2.43
N VAL A 18 11.21 -5.96 -3.54
CA VAL A 18 10.21 -5.90 -4.59
C VAL A 18 10.25 -7.18 -5.43
N THR A 19 9.14 -7.92 -5.43
CA THR A 19 9.02 -9.17 -6.18
C THR A 19 8.45 -8.95 -7.58
N SER A 20 7.56 -7.96 -7.75
CA SER A 20 6.86 -7.72 -9.00
C SER A 20 7.61 -6.74 -9.92
N LYS A 21 7.75 -7.11 -11.21
CA LYS A 21 8.35 -6.24 -12.24
C LYS A 21 7.57 -4.94 -12.43
N LYS A 22 6.24 -4.99 -12.41
CA LYS A 22 5.37 -3.80 -12.56
C LYS A 22 5.60 -2.81 -11.43
N GLN A 23 5.70 -3.31 -10.20
CA GLN A 23 5.94 -2.48 -9.02
C GLN A 23 7.31 -1.82 -9.07
N ALA A 24 8.35 -2.55 -9.50
CA ALA A 24 9.68 -1.98 -9.65
C ALA A 24 9.74 -0.86 -10.69
N ILE A 25 9.03 -1.02 -11.81
CA ILE A 25 8.89 0.05 -12.81
C ILE A 25 8.20 1.26 -12.17
N ALA A 26 7.14 1.05 -11.40
CA ALA A 26 6.42 2.14 -10.75
C ALA A 26 7.28 2.90 -9.73
N ILE A 27 8.10 2.19 -8.95
CA ILE A 27 9.05 2.79 -8.00
C ILE A 27 10.12 3.57 -8.75
N GLY A 28 10.80 2.93 -9.72
CA GLY A 28 11.85 3.60 -10.49
C GLY A 28 11.36 4.82 -11.29
N LEU A 29 10.13 4.77 -11.84
CA LEU A 29 9.51 5.95 -12.47
C LEU A 29 9.18 7.06 -11.47
N SER A 30 8.92 6.72 -10.21
CA SER A 30 8.61 7.71 -9.16
C SER A 30 9.88 8.36 -8.63
N GLU A 31 10.93 7.57 -8.40
CA GLU A 31 12.27 8.06 -8.03
C GLU A 31 12.86 8.95 -9.12
N ALA A 32 12.78 8.51 -10.38
CA ALA A 32 13.25 9.31 -11.51
C ALA A 32 12.49 10.63 -11.65
N ARG A 33 11.19 10.70 -11.28
CA ARG A 33 10.43 11.96 -11.23
C ARG A 33 10.89 12.87 -10.09
N GLN A 34 11.12 12.31 -8.91
CA GLN A 34 11.59 13.08 -7.75
C GLN A 34 12.98 13.66 -7.98
N ALA A 35 13.85 12.91 -8.65
CA ALA A 35 15.18 13.34 -9.04
C ALA A 35 15.20 14.35 -10.21
N GLY A 36 14.04 14.73 -10.77
CA GLY A 36 13.96 15.65 -11.91
C GLY A 36 14.44 15.05 -13.25
N GLY A 37 14.57 13.72 -13.31
CA GLY A 37 14.99 13.02 -14.51
C GLY A 37 13.94 13.04 -15.62
N LYS A 38 14.38 12.85 -16.86
CA LYS A 38 13.51 12.78 -18.04
C LYS A 38 12.71 11.47 -18.01
N VAL A 39 11.45 11.57 -17.61
CA VAL A 39 10.52 10.44 -17.54
C VAL A 39 9.29 10.67 -18.43
N PRO A 40 8.66 9.60 -18.94
CA PRO A 40 7.38 9.71 -19.62
C PRO A 40 6.33 10.38 -18.72
N THR A 41 5.59 11.33 -19.31
CA THR A 41 4.47 11.98 -18.64
C THR A 41 3.41 10.93 -18.31
N LYS A 42 2.75 11.09 -17.16
CA LYS A 42 1.57 10.27 -16.88
C LYS A 42 0.53 10.63 -17.93
N LYS A 43 0.05 9.66 -18.71
CA LYS A 43 -1.19 9.87 -19.47
C LYS A 43 -2.27 10.24 -18.46
N SER A 44 -2.93 11.36 -18.66
CA SER A 44 -4.09 11.75 -17.89
C SER A 44 -5.25 10.83 -18.28
N SER A 45 -5.26 9.59 -17.76
CA SER A 45 -6.56 8.97 -17.52
C SER A 45 -7.21 9.85 -16.46
N SER A 46 -8.38 10.37 -16.81
CA SER A 46 -9.20 11.28 -16.01
C SER A 46 -9.03 11.05 -14.52
N LYS A 47 -8.94 12.15 -13.75
CA LYS A 47 -9.14 12.15 -12.30
C LYS A 47 -10.44 11.38 -12.02
N LYS A 48 -10.37 10.07 -11.81
CA LYS A 48 -11.45 9.34 -11.17
C LYS A 48 -11.39 9.83 -9.75
N ALA A 49 -12.28 10.79 -9.49
CA ALA A 49 -12.49 11.43 -8.21
C ALA A 49 -12.22 10.42 -7.12
N SER A 50 -11.41 10.84 -6.16
CA SER A 50 -11.27 10.27 -4.83
C SER A 50 -12.60 9.70 -4.36
N ALA A 51 -12.83 8.41 -4.63
CA ALA A 51 -13.73 7.61 -3.84
C ALA A 51 -12.98 7.41 -2.52
N LYS A 52 -13.07 8.45 -1.69
CA LYS A 52 -12.67 8.48 -0.29
C LYS A 52 -13.54 7.43 0.42
N LYS A 53 -13.22 6.14 0.25
CA LYS A 53 -13.68 5.05 1.12
C LYS A 53 -12.86 5.10 2.41
N THR A 54 -12.96 6.21 3.12
CA THR A 54 -12.63 6.26 4.55
C THR A 54 -13.79 5.62 5.31
N SER A 55 -13.85 4.29 5.32
CA SER A 55 -14.71 3.55 6.26
C SER A 55 -14.28 2.08 6.34
N ALA A 56 -13.03 1.85 6.71
CA ALA A 56 -12.59 0.54 7.19
C ALA A 56 -11.66 0.71 8.39
N LYS A 57 -12.14 1.42 9.42
CA LYS A 57 -11.55 1.39 10.75
C LYS A 57 -12.62 1.44 11.84
N LYS A 58 -13.47 0.42 11.83
CA LYS A 58 -14.37 -0.02 12.90
C LYS A 58 -14.78 -1.43 12.47
N SER A 59 -14.48 -2.54 13.13
CA SER A 59 -14.11 -2.81 14.51
C SER A 59 -13.50 -4.21 14.53
N SER A 60 -12.19 -4.34 14.61
CA SER A 60 -11.53 -5.59 14.99
C SER A 60 -10.69 -5.35 16.23
N ARG A 61 -11.40 -5.20 17.37
CA ARG A 61 -10.99 -5.63 18.73
C ARG A 61 -11.86 -4.97 19.79
N LYS A 62 -12.32 -5.82 20.73
CA LYS A 62 -12.66 -5.52 22.14
C LYS A 62 -14.13 -5.20 22.47
N LYS A 63 -14.94 -6.25 22.63
CA LYS A 63 -15.89 -6.42 23.75
C LYS A 63 -16.35 -7.89 23.81
N SER A 64 -15.55 -8.78 24.38
CA SER A 64 -15.79 -9.35 25.73
C SER A 64 -17.21 -9.93 25.92
N SER A 65 -17.47 -11.13 25.38
CA SER A 65 -18.53 -12.02 25.88
C SER A 65 -17.89 -13.18 26.63
N ALA A 66 -17.27 -12.85 27.77
CA ALA A 66 -16.90 -13.80 28.81
C ALA A 66 -17.68 -13.42 30.07
N LYS A 67 -18.51 -14.36 30.53
CA LYS A 67 -19.41 -14.46 31.71
C LYS A 67 -20.74 -15.02 31.15
N LYS A 68 -21.06 -16.33 31.13
CA LYS A 68 -20.90 -17.39 32.14
C LYS A 68 -21.20 -16.89 33.56
N SER A 69 -22.49 -16.83 33.93
CA SER A 69 -23.05 -17.37 35.18
C SER A 69 -24.47 -16.86 35.45
N LEU A 70 -25.28 -17.72 36.11
CA LEU A 70 -26.59 -17.51 36.76
C LEU A 70 -27.79 -17.60 35.80
N ALA A 71 -28.59 -18.67 35.69
CA ALA A 71 -29.12 -19.63 36.68
C ALA A 71 -29.67 -18.95 37.94
N LYS A 72 -30.99 -19.09 38.14
CA LYS A 72 -31.80 -18.82 39.35
C LYS A 72 -32.44 -17.42 39.45
N ARG A 73 -33.69 -17.31 39.00
CA ARG A 73 -34.90 -17.24 39.84
C ARG A 73 -36.14 -17.35 38.97
#